data_AF-A0A4Q9HRG6-F1
#
_entry.id   AF-A0A4Q9HRG6-F1
#
_cell.length_a   1.000
_cell.length_b   1.000
_cell.length_c   1.000
_cell.angle_alpha   90.00
_cell.angle_beta   90.00
_cell.angle_gamma   90.00
#
_symmetry.space_group_name_H-M   'P 1'
#
loop_
_entity.id
_entity.type
_entity.pdbx_description
1 polymer ?
#
loop_
_entity_poly.entity_id
_entity_poly.type
_entity_poly.pdbx_seq_one_letter_code
_entity_poly.pdbx_strand_id
1 'polypeptide(L)' 'VAAAKVAAGEAAYGAARAALQLHGAIGYTDELDLSLWIRKARALRTAWGTTSECRARVLDGQDIFY' A
#
# COMPACT_ATOMS: atom_id res chain seq x y z
N VAL A 1 -10.96 -9.18 -6.63
CA VAL A 1 -10.85 -8.08 -5.65
C VAL A 1 -9.59 -8.17 -4.78
N ALA A 2 -9.30 -9.31 -4.14
CA ALA A 2 -8.12 -9.47 -3.28
C ALA A 2 -6.77 -9.16 -3.98
N ALA A 3 -6.58 -9.67 -5.20
CA ALA A 3 -5.38 -9.38 -6.01
C ALA A 3 -5.20 -7.88 -6.30
N ALA A 4 -6.28 -7.22 -6.76
CA ALA A 4 -6.27 -5.78 -7.03
C ALA A 4 -5.96 -4.98 -5.76
N LYS A 5 -6.52 -5.36 -4.60
CA LYS A 5 -6.25 -4.72 -3.31
C LYS A 5 -4.78 -4.82 -2.91
N VAL A 6 -4.17 -6.00 -3.03
CA VAL A 6 -2.75 -6.21 -2.71
C VAL A 6 -1.88 -5.36 -3.63
N ALA A 7 -2.09 -5.44 -4.94
CA ALA A 7 -1.30 -4.70 -5.91
C ALA A 7 -1.39 -3.17 -5.70
N ALA A 8 -2.60 -2.64 -5.53
CA ALA A 8 -2.81 -1.21 -5.30
C ALA A 8 -2.20 -0.74 -3.97
N GLY A 9 -2.36 -1.51 -2.89
CA GLY A 9 -1.81 -1.17 -1.58
C GLY A 9 -0.27 -1.17 -1.56
N GLU A 10 0.37 -2.10 -2.27
CA GLU A 10 1.84 -2.13 -2.39
C GLU A 10 2.37 -0.99 -3.26
N ALA A 11 1.71 -0.72 -4.39
CA ALA A 11 2.07 0.40 -5.26
C ALA A 11 1.97 1.75 -4.53
N ALA A 12 0.86 2.00 -3.83
CA ALA A 12 0.64 3.24 -3.08
C ALA A 12 1.68 3.44 -1.96
N TYR A 13 1.99 2.38 -1.20
CA TYR A 13 2.99 2.45 -0.14
C TYR A 13 4.41 2.66 -0.70
N GLY A 14 4.74 1.98 -1.80
CA GLY A 14 6.00 2.15 -2.51
C GLY A 14 6.18 3.58 -3.03
N ALA A 15 5.17 4.12 -3.70
CA ALA A 15 5.18 5.49 -4.21
C ALA A 15 5.33 6.54 -3.09
N ALA A 16 4.59 6.40 -1.99
CA ALA A 16 4.70 7.29 -0.84
C ALA A 16 6.10 7.27 -0.22
N ARG A 17 6.72 6.08 -0.11
CA ARG A 17 8.10 5.95 0.37
C ARG A 17 9.10 6.57 -0.59
N ALA A 18 8.96 6.32 -1.89
CA ALA A 18 9.85 6.89 -2.90
C ALA A 18 9.80 8.41 -2.88
N ALA A 19 8.60 8.99 -2.84
CA ALA A 19 8.42 10.42 -2.71
C ALA A 19 9.06 10.95 -1.41
N LEU A 20 8.93 10.27 -0.26
CA LEU A 20 9.61 10.69 0.98
C LEU A 20 11.14 10.70 0.83
N GLN A 21 11.71 9.71 0.17
CA GLN A 21 13.15 9.67 -0.09
C GLN A 21 13.61 10.79 -1.02
N LEU A 22 12.83 11.12 -2.05
CA LEU A 22 13.17 12.18 -3.01
C LEU A 22 13.15 13.57 -2.37
N HIS A 23 12.21 13.83 -1.46
CA HIS A 23 12.05 15.14 -0.82
C HIS A 23 12.97 15.29 0.42
N GLY A 24 13.36 14.21 1.08
CA GLY A 24 14.13 14.28 2.32
C GLY A 24 13.30 14.85 3.48
N ALA A 25 13.92 15.61 4.39
CA ALA A 25 13.27 16.11 5.60
C ALA A 25 12.08 17.06 5.32
N ILE A 26 12.08 17.75 4.17
CA ILE A 26 10.96 18.61 3.74
C ILE A 26 9.70 17.78 3.42
N GLY A 27 9.84 16.48 3.17
CA GLY A 27 8.70 15.58 3.00
C GLY A 27 7.91 15.32 4.29
N TYR A 28 8.42 15.78 5.44
CA TYR A 28 7.78 15.70 6.75
C TYR A 28 7.11 17.01 7.19
N THR A 29 7.36 18.11 6.47
CA THR A 29 6.67 19.38 6.73
C THR A 29 5.30 19.37 6.05
N ASP A 30 4.36 20.19 6.55
CA ASP A 30 3.01 20.30 5.99
C ASP A 30 2.96 21.03 4.63
N GLU A 31 4.11 21.49 4.13
CA GLU A 31 4.23 22.17 2.84
C GLU A 31 4.00 21.22 1.66
N LEU A 32 4.27 19.92 1.87
CA LEU A 32 3.97 18.84 0.95
C LEU A 32 2.99 17.89 1.65
N ASP A 33 1.81 17.66 1.08
CA ASP A 33 0.81 16.68 1.55
C ASP A 33 1.35 15.22 1.64
N LEU A 34 2.63 15.00 1.40
CA LEU A 34 3.32 13.73 1.47
C LEU A 34 3.16 13.04 2.83
N SER A 35 3.19 13.81 3.92
CA SER A 35 2.93 13.31 5.28
C SER A 35 1.51 12.72 5.41
N LEU A 36 0.52 13.30 4.71
CA LEU A 36 -0.85 12.80 4.64
C LEU A 36 -0.91 11.51 3.81
N TRP A 37 -0.26 11.49 2.64
CA TRP A 37 -0.29 10.34 1.73
C TRP A 37 0.39 9.10 2.33
N ILE A 38 1.52 9.25 3.02
CA ILE A 38 2.18 8.10 3.66
C ILE A 38 1.34 7.53 4.82
N ARG A 39 0.66 8.38 5.60
CA ARG A 39 -0.28 7.95 6.65
C ARG A 39 -1.47 7.19 6.07
N LYS A 40 -2.08 7.73 5.01
CA LYS A 40 -3.19 7.06 4.29
C LYS A 40 -2.75 5.71 3.71
N ALA A 41 -1.61 5.67 3.02
CA ALA A 41 -1.09 4.43 2.43
C ALA A 41 -0.84 3.36 3.50
N ARG A 42 -0.31 3.75 4.67
CA ARG A 42 -0.08 2.83 5.80
C ARG A 42 -1.39 2.27 6.36
N ALA A 43 -2.40 3.12 6.56
CA ALA A 43 -3.71 2.72 7.06
C ALA A 43 -4.44 1.79 6.06
N LEU A 44 -4.42 2.11 4.77
CA LEU A 44 -5.06 1.32 3.71
C LEU A 44 -4.40 -0.06 3.53
N ARG A 45 -3.11 -0.19 3.86
CA ARG A 45 -2.36 -1.45 3.68
C ARG A 45 -2.88 -2.58 4.56
N THR A 46 -3.38 -2.25 5.75
CA THR A 46 -3.96 -3.20 6.72
C THR A 46 -5.49 -3.17 6.76
N ALA A 47 -6.11 -2.26 6.02
CA ALA A 47 -7.56 -2.17 5.94
C ALA A 47 -8.14 -3.38 5.16
N TRP A 48 -9.30 -3.87 5.63
CA TRP A 48 -10.03 -4.99 5.04
C TRP A 48 -9.18 -6.28 4.92
N GLY A 49 -8.34 -6.52 5.93
CA GLY A 49 -7.41 -7.65 6.02
C GLY A 49 -5.97 -7.25 5.72
N THR A 50 -5.01 -8.02 6.23
CA THR A 50 -3.58 -7.78 5.99
C THR A 50 -3.19 -8.11 4.54
N THR A 51 -2.02 -7.63 4.10
CA THR A 51 -1.47 -8.00 2.78
C THR A 51 -1.28 -9.52 2.67
N SER A 52 -0.87 -10.19 3.75
CA SER A 52 -0.67 -11.63 3.78
C SER A 52 -1.99 -12.40 3.62
N GLU A 53 -3.03 -12.01 4.37
CA GLU A 53 -4.37 -12.59 4.24
C GLU A 53 -4.94 -12.42 2.83
N CYS A 54 -4.75 -11.23 2.24
CA CYS A 54 -5.23 -10.99 0.88
C CYS A 54 -4.43 -11.78 -0.16
N ARG A 55 -3.12 -12.01 0.05
CA ARG A 55 -2.30 -12.88 -0.82
C ARG A 55 -2.71 -14.35 -0.71
N ALA A 56 -2.96 -14.84 0.50
CA ALA A 56 -3.47 -16.20 0.72
C ALA A 56 -4.78 -16.42 -0.06
N ARG A 57 -5.73 -15.49 0.05
CA ARG A 57 -7.00 -15.55 -0.71
C ARG A 57 -6.83 -15.50 -2.22
N VAL A 58 -5.73 -14.95 -2.74
CA VAL A 58 -5.41 -14.96 -4.17
C VAL A 58 -4.91 -16.34 -4.58
N LEU A 59 -3.99 -16.93 -3.80
CA LEU A 59 -3.44 -18.25 -4.05
C LEU A 59 -4.53 -19.32 -3.97
N ASP A 60 -5.30 -19.32 -2.87
CA ASP A 60 -6.45 -20.22 -2.72
C ASP A 60 -7.41 -20.08 -3.90
N GLY A 61 -7.62 -18.86 -4.38
CA GLY A 61 -8.44 -18.56 -5.54
C GLY A 61 -7.85 -19.05 -6.86
N GLN A 62 -6.52 -19.11 -7.02
CA GLN A 62 -5.84 -19.60 -8.21
C GLN A 62 -5.81 -21.13 -8.27
N ASP A 63 -5.73 -21.79 -7.11
CA ASP A 63 -5.73 -23.25 -7.00
C ASP A 63 -7.09 -23.87 -7.36
N ILE A 64 -8.19 -23.11 -7.31
CA ILE A 64 -9.53 -23.57 -7.73
C ILE A 64 -9.78 -23.47 -9.24
N PHE A 65 -8.91 -22.77 -9.98
CA PHE A 65 -9.03 -22.58 -11.43
C PHE A 65 -7.99 -23.40 -12.24
N TYR A 66 -7.28 -24.33 -11.60
CA TYR A 66 -6.34 -25.29 -12.21
C TYR A 66 -6.69 -26.71 -11.80
#